data_AF-A0A1E1WPC5-F1
#
_entry.id   AF-A0A1E1WPC5-F1
#
_cell.length_a   1.000
_cell.length_b   1.000
_cell.length_c   1.000
_cell.angle_alpha   90.00
_cell.angle_beta   90.00
_cell.angle_gamma   90.00
#
_symmetry.space_group_name_H-M   'P 1'
#
loop_
_entity.id
_entity.type
_entity.pdbx_description
1 polymer ?
#
loop_
_entity_poly.entity_id
_entity_poly.type
_entity_poly.pdbx_seq_one_letter_code
_entity_poly.pdbx_strand_id
1 'polypeptide(L)'
;PLDTKTAERLLAVCVDDLKNDLQYSANAILVIQLVLKKVQERKCIPVPDLLPSVQAIFDVNKKLHKLQGLKSLIIDTILAFPGDIFVTLATTHGNELIEFLEFNYMQSNDFLYKTQVTKVLIKILNLLPIEKRLEFTREGLNVWFKNIITAMVTLAFEEKDALKLNLKGLELLVEAIVPHDYENNPFWENVYENICNPKRYPKALKSLVDNNNEDWHRLWIVFIKLLKDQITKTNGGSSPINALLPVIEMAFKLDVTNRCRAFQCWNVLTENFSQENNEFLVNKRLKLLMIPLKLNNAKVTTTVLAKFNTWWHLIRKFENKLDKFTDMVLIPFVHFCFGKYSGSLKVSNSAPGQMSPAIAKKSADALTEIIGHYNCDGCVPLPRLNNKLINTKILAEHWSDWMVALCSAIKTLANGDSGEFKTRQLTCLWKGFVVTIGELPANQIRADLFNELLKVALDLVAHSNTAGNLDKVVFNVLIIPLFDDDPKIKHLLKTKNAKGPIYTILEILLSHGLDNFFSRENAEEIKTKLKRLTNVILDEALVQPDEITTWLLVVEVD
;
A
#
# COMPACT_ATOMS: atom_id res chain seq x y z
N PRO A 1 22.20 -39.64 25.79
CA PRO A 1 22.11 -38.30 26.40
C PRO A 1 23.53 -37.78 26.65
N LEU A 2 23.88 -36.59 26.15
CA LEU A 2 25.15 -35.95 26.47
C LEU A 2 24.90 -35.06 27.68
N ASP A 3 25.51 -35.38 28.83
CA ASP A 3 25.38 -34.52 30.01
C ASP A 3 26.10 -33.18 29.78
N THR A 4 25.59 -32.10 30.39
CA THR A 4 26.09 -30.74 30.13
C THR A 4 27.56 -30.57 30.51
N LYS A 5 28.01 -31.20 31.60
CA LYS A 5 29.40 -31.10 32.08
C LYS A 5 30.38 -31.73 31.10
N THR A 6 30.00 -32.85 30.50
CA THR A 6 30.75 -33.51 29.43
C THR A 6 30.74 -32.65 28.16
N ALA A 7 29.61 -32.03 27.83
CA ALA A 7 29.53 -31.09 26.71
C ALA A 7 30.47 -29.88 26.90
N GLU A 8 30.47 -29.25 28.07
CA GLU A 8 31.35 -28.12 28.41
C GLU A 8 32.83 -28.49 28.32
N ARG A 9 33.21 -29.67 28.84
CA ARG A 9 34.59 -30.17 28.72
C ARG A 9 35.01 -30.40 27.28
N LEU A 10 34.13 -30.99 26.46
CA LEU A 10 34.41 -31.18 25.04
C LEU A 10 34.56 -29.85 24.31
N LEU A 11 33.66 -28.90 24.57
CA LEU A 11 33.73 -27.56 23.98
C LEU A 11 35.02 -26.83 24.39
N ALA A 12 35.44 -26.96 25.65
CA ALA A 12 36.68 -26.35 26.14
C ALA A 12 37.93 -26.91 25.43
N VAL A 13 38.00 -28.23 25.22
CA VAL A 13 39.07 -28.85 24.43
C VAL A 13 39.04 -28.36 22.98
N CYS A 14 37.85 -28.33 22.34
CA CYS A 14 37.73 -27.81 20.98
C CYS A 14 38.14 -26.34 20.87
N VAL A 15 37.84 -25.51 21.87
CA VAL A 15 38.27 -24.11 21.92
C VAL A 15 39.79 -23.99 22.02
N ASP A 16 40.42 -24.82 22.84
CA ASP A 16 41.89 -24.86 22.98
C ASP A 16 42.56 -25.31 21.68
N ASP A 17 42.08 -26.39 21.07
CA ASP A 17 42.55 -26.89 19.77
C ASP A 17 42.44 -25.81 18.69
N LEU A 18 41.28 -25.13 18.60
CA LEU A 18 41.07 -24.05 17.63
C LEU A 18 42.05 -22.88 17.86
N LYS A 19 42.40 -22.57 19.11
CA LYS A 19 43.31 -21.45 19.41
C LYS A 19 44.78 -21.81 19.14
N ASN A 20 45.19 -23.01 19.54
CA ASN A 20 46.59 -23.39 19.71
C ASN A 20 47.08 -24.44 18.68
N ASP A 21 46.21 -25.32 18.19
CA ASP A 21 46.58 -26.41 17.28
C ASP A 21 45.66 -26.50 16.04
N LEU A 22 46.05 -25.78 14.99
CA LEU A 22 45.28 -25.70 13.76
C LEU A 22 45.15 -27.04 13.03
N GLN A 23 45.99 -28.04 13.33
CA GLN A 23 45.95 -29.36 12.66
C GLN A 23 44.62 -30.08 12.86
N TYR A 24 43.99 -29.89 14.02
CA TYR A 24 42.74 -30.58 14.39
C TYR A 24 41.49 -29.72 14.22
N SER A 25 41.61 -28.53 13.61
CA SER A 25 40.50 -27.57 13.46
C SER A 25 39.24 -28.17 12.84
N ALA A 26 39.36 -29.02 11.81
CA ALA A 26 38.22 -29.67 11.18
C ALA A 26 37.47 -30.60 12.14
N ASN A 27 38.21 -31.38 12.94
CA ASN A 27 37.62 -32.28 13.94
C ASN A 27 36.97 -31.47 15.06
N ALA A 28 37.63 -30.42 15.55
CA ALA A 28 37.09 -29.54 16.58
C ALA A 28 35.76 -28.90 16.13
N ILE A 29 35.68 -28.40 14.89
CA ILE A 29 34.44 -27.82 14.33
C ILE A 29 33.32 -28.89 14.21
N LEU A 30 33.64 -30.11 13.75
CA LEU A 30 32.67 -31.20 13.67
C LEU A 30 32.13 -31.61 15.05
N VAL A 31 32.99 -31.65 16.07
CA VAL A 31 32.58 -31.93 17.46
C VAL A 31 31.66 -30.82 17.97
N ILE A 32 32.00 -29.55 17.76
CA ILE A 32 31.12 -28.42 18.11
C ILE A 32 29.76 -28.58 17.40
N GLN A 33 29.75 -28.88 16.11
CA GLN A 33 28.51 -29.06 15.34
C GLN A 33 27.65 -30.22 15.89
N LEU A 34 28.26 -31.31 16.33
CA LEU A 34 27.55 -32.42 16.99
C LEU A 34 26.92 -31.98 18.33
N VAL A 35 27.64 -31.20 19.13
CA VAL A 35 27.11 -30.63 20.38
C VAL A 35 25.93 -29.71 20.08
N LEU A 36 26.05 -28.81 19.10
CA LEU A 36 24.97 -27.91 18.67
C LEU A 36 23.73 -28.69 18.22
N LYS A 37 23.89 -29.78 17.47
CA LYS A 37 22.77 -30.65 17.07
C LYS A 37 22.06 -31.25 18.30
N LYS A 38 22.80 -31.67 19.32
CA LYS A 38 22.20 -32.19 20.57
C LYS A 38 21.46 -31.10 21.37
N VAL A 39 21.98 -29.88 21.36
CA VAL A 39 21.31 -28.71 21.96
C VAL A 39 19.99 -28.42 21.23
N GLN A 40 20.01 -28.38 19.90
CA GLN A 40 18.81 -28.17 19.07
C GLN A 40 17.74 -29.25 19.27
N GLU A 41 18.17 -30.52 19.42
CA GLU A 41 17.27 -31.66 19.71
C GLU A 41 16.74 -31.67 21.16
N ARG A 42 17.06 -30.65 21.98
CA ARG A 42 16.75 -30.58 23.43
C ARG A 42 17.27 -31.77 24.23
N LYS A 43 18.38 -32.37 23.78
CA LYS A 43 19.02 -33.55 24.40
C LYS A 43 20.21 -33.19 25.31
N CYS A 44 20.44 -31.90 25.54
CA CYS A 44 21.43 -31.37 26.48
C CYS A 44 20.76 -30.25 27.29
N ILE A 45 20.45 -30.53 28.55
CA ILE A 45 19.79 -29.60 29.47
C ILE A 45 20.51 -29.71 30.83
N PRO A 46 21.01 -28.60 31.41
CA PRO A 46 21.00 -27.23 30.88
C PRO A 46 21.85 -27.06 29.61
N VAL A 47 21.59 -26.02 28.83
CA VAL A 47 22.37 -25.69 27.63
C VAL A 47 23.78 -25.27 28.08
N PRO A 48 24.86 -25.83 27.52
CA PRO A 48 26.23 -25.45 27.87
C PRO A 48 26.53 -24.01 27.40
N ASP A 49 27.55 -23.37 27.97
CA ASP A 49 28.03 -22.08 27.44
C ASP A 49 28.67 -22.27 26.07
N LEU A 50 28.07 -21.64 25.06
CA LEU A 50 28.46 -21.74 23.65
C LEU A 50 29.27 -20.54 23.17
N LEU A 51 29.33 -19.45 23.94
CA LEU A 51 29.96 -18.19 23.52
C LEU A 51 31.47 -18.34 23.26
N PRO A 52 32.26 -19.05 24.10
CA PRO A 52 33.68 -19.24 23.83
C PRO A 52 33.95 -20.02 22.53
N SER A 53 33.08 -20.97 22.19
CA SER A 53 33.22 -21.82 21.00
C SER A 53 33.02 -21.04 19.70
N VAL A 54 32.02 -20.15 19.65
CA VAL A 54 31.78 -19.33 18.46
C VAL A 54 32.86 -18.26 18.26
N GLN A 55 33.39 -17.67 19.34
CA GLN A 55 34.53 -16.75 19.28
C GLN A 55 35.79 -17.45 18.73
N ALA A 56 36.10 -18.65 19.22
CA ALA A 56 37.22 -19.43 18.71
C ALA A 56 37.06 -19.77 17.21
N ILE A 57 35.83 -20.02 16.74
CA ILE A 57 35.54 -20.22 15.32
C ILE A 57 35.82 -18.93 14.51
N PHE A 58 35.47 -17.75 15.02
CA PHE A 58 35.76 -16.48 14.34
C PHE A 58 37.26 -16.24 14.19
N ASP A 59 38.04 -16.47 15.25
CA ASP A 59 39.49 -16.33 15.25
C ASP A 59 40.15 -17.26 14.22
N VAL A 60 39.69 -18.52 14.16
CA VAL A 60 40.22 -19.54 13.26
C VAL A 60 39.83 -19.29 11.81
N ASN A 61 38.65 -18.70 11.55
CA ASN A 61 38.17 -18.43 10.19
C ASN A 61 39.16 -17.59 9.39
N LYS A 62 39.80 -16.58 10.01
CA LYS A 62 40.84 -15.77 9.38
C LYS A 62 42.06 -16.62 9.00
N LYS A 63 42.45 -17.58 9.84
CA LYS A 63 43.65 -18.42 9.66
C LYS A 63 43.44 -19.51 8.60
N LEU A 64 42.25 -20.08 8.49
CA LEU A 64 41.97 -21.25 7.64
C LEU A 64 41.34 -20.92 6.28
N HIS A 65 41.44 -19.67 5.85
CA HIS A 65 40.82 -19.15 4.62
C HIS A 65 41.33 -19.75 3.30
N LYS A 66 42.33 -20.64 3.30
CA LYS A 66 42.79 -21.29 2.06
C LYS A 66 42.08 -22.62 1.79
N LEU A 67 41.38 -23.19 2.79
CA LEU A 67 40.74 -24.50 2.70
C LEU A 67 39.24 -24.37 2.45
N GLN A 68 38.79 -24.45 1.19
CA GLN A 68 37.38 -24.21 0.84
C GLN A 68 36.38 -25.11 1.57
N GLY A 69 36.66 -26.41 1.69
CA GLY A 69 35.76 -27.34 2.41
C GLY A 69 35.57 -26.96 3.88
N LEU A 70 36.62 -26.44 4.52
CA LEU A 70 36.57 -26.01 5.91
C LEU A 70 35.81 -24.69 6.08
N LYS A 71 35.88 -23.78 5.10
CA LYS A 71 35.09 -22.54 5.11
C LYS A 71 33.59 -22.80 5.13
N SER A 72 33.10 -23.71 4.28
CA SER A 72 31.67 -24.06 4.26
C SER A 72 31.25 -24.64 5.61
N LEU A 73 32.07 -25.53 6.16
CA LEU A 73 31.82 -26.13 7.46
C LEU A 73 31.76 -25.09 8.59
N ILE A 74 32.63 -24.08 8.59
CA ILE A 74 32.60 -22.98 9.55
C ILE A 74 31.27 -22.22 9.47
N ILE A 75 30.84 -21.84 8.27
CA ILE A 75 29.58 -21.11 8.08
C ILE A 75 28.37 -21.95 8.49
N ASP A 76 28.33 -23.23 8.09
CA ASP A 76 27.25 -24.15 8.47
C ASP A 76 27.18 -24.35 9.99
N THR A 77 28.34 -24.42 10.65
CA THR A 77 28.44 -24.52 12.11
C THR A 77 27.94 -23.25 12.78
N ILE A 78 28.32 -22.06 12.27
CA ILE A 78 27.81 -20.77 12.76
C ILE A 78 26.29 -20.72 12.63
N LEU A 79 25.74 -21.12 11.49
CA LEU A 79 24.28 -21.17 11.28
C LEU A 79 23.56 -22.13 12.24
N ALA A 80 24.25 -23.12 12.80
CA ALA A 80 23.68 -24.05 13.78
C ALA A 80 23.61 -23.50 15.22
N PHE A 81 24.30 -22.39 15.55
CA PHE A 81 24.22 -21.84 16.91
C PHE A 81 22.79 -21.34 17.24
N PRO A 82 22.34 -21.48 18.51
CA PRO A 82 21.08 -20.95 18.98
C PRO A 82 20.94 -19.43 18.81
N GLY A 83 19.70 -18.94 18.70
CA GLY A 83 19.44 -17.53 18.37
C GLY A 83 19.82 -16.54 19.48
N ASP A 84 19.66 -16.94 20.74
CA ASP A 84 20.10 -16.21 21.94
C ASP A 84 21.62 -15.97 21.95
N ILE A 85 22.41 -16.93 21.46
CA ILE A 85 23.85 -16.76 21.28
C ILE A 85 24.16 -15.72 20.21
N PHE A 86 23.43 -15.72 19.09
CA PHE A 86 23.57 -14.69 18.04
C PHE A 86 23.22 -13.29 18.52
N VAL A 87 22.17 -13.15 19.33
CA VAL A 87 21.81 -11.87 19.94
C VAL A 87 22.94 -11.41 20.87
N THR A 88 23.43 -12.30 21.74
CA THR A 88 24.56 -11.99 22.64
C THR A 88 25.78 -11.54 21.84
N LEU A 89 26.23 -12.34 20.86
CA LEU A 89 27.34 -12.01 19.96
C LEU A 89 27.20 -10.65 19.30
N ALA A 90 26.06 -10.37 18.68
CA ALA A 90 25.88 -9.10 17.97
C ALA A 90 25.80 -7.91 18.91
N THR A 91 25.42 -8.11 20.18
CA THR A 91 25.36 -7.04 21.19
C THR A 91 26.66 -6.82 21.97
N THR A 92 27.48 -7.86 22.19
CA THR A 92 28.72 -7.76 22.97
C THR A 92 29.99 -7.83 22.12
N HIS A 93 29.92 -8.49 20.96
CA HIS A 93 31.03 -8.72 20.02
C HIS A 93 30.65 -8.28 18.59
N GLY A 94 29.86 -7.22 18.44
CA GLY A 94 29.33 -6.75 17.16
C GLY A 94 30.42 -6.52 16.10
N ASN A 95 31.52 -5.88 16.47
CA ASN A 95 32.65 -5.61 15.56
C ASN A 95 33.30 -6.89 15.03
N GLU A 96 33.54 -7.90 15.88
CA GLU A 96 34.11 -9.19 15.46
C GLU A 96 33.19 -9.89 14.44
N LEU A 97 31.87 -9.79 14.65
CA LEU A 97 30.87 -10.35 13.74
C LEU A 97 30.83 -9.60 12.40
N ILE A 98 30.95 -8.27 12.42
CA ILE A 98 31.03 -7.44 11.22
C ILE A 98 32.28 -7.78 10.41
N GLU A 99 33.44 -7.86 11.07
CA GLU A 99 34.71 -8.27 10.45
C GLU A 99 34.63 -9.70 9.89
N PHE A 100 33.98 -10.61 10.61
CA PHE A 100 33.75 -11.97 10.13
C PHE A 100 32.95 -11.96 8.83
N LEU A 101 31.85 -11.20 8.76
CA LEU A 101 31.04 -11.07 7.56
C LEU A 101 31.85 -10.45 6.41
N GLU A 102 32.53 -9.34 6.66
CA GLU A 102 33.37 -8.64 5.68
C GLU A 102 34.41 -9.58 5.08
N PHE A 103 35.18 -10.26 5.93
CA PHE A 103 36.21 -11.18 5.51
C PHE A 103 35.64 -12.28 4.59
N ASN A 104 34.54 -12.91 4.99
CA ASN A 104 33.99 -14.01 4.22
C ASN A 104 33.35 -13.57 2.89
N TYR A 105 32.78 -12.36 2.82
CA TYR A 105 32.29 -11.81 1.55
C TYR A 105 33.41 -11.49 0.56
N MET A 106 34.56 -11.02 1.06
CA MET A 106 35.65 -10.55 0.21
C MET A 106 36.63 -11.67 -0.22
N GLN A 107 36.73 -12.75 0.54
CA GLN A 107 37.76 -13.79 0.35
C GLN A 107 37.45 -14.87 -0.69
N SER A 108 36.23 -14.96 -1.18
CA SER A 108 35.84 -16.00 -2.14
C SER A 108 35.03 -15.39 -3.27
N ASN A 109 35.30 -15.78 -4.51
CA ASN A 109 34.39 -15.49 -5.63
C ASN A 109 33.32 -16.59 -5.79
N ASP A 110 33.34 -17.61 -4.94
CA ASP A 110 32.32 -18.66 -4.94
C ASP A 110 30.98 -18.08 -4.48
N PHE A 111 30.03 -18.10 -5.40
CA PHE A 111 28.66 -17.65 -5.22
C PHE A 111 27.89 -18.44 -4.16
N LEU A 112 28.07 -19.76 -4.11
CA LEU A 112 27.38 -20.61 -3.14
C LEU A 112 27.87 -20.28 -1.74
N TYR A 113 29.17 -20.05 -1.59
CA TYR A 113 29.76 -19.62 -0.34
C TYR A 113 29.21 -18.26 0.13
N LYS A 114 29.23 -17.23 -0.73
CA LYS A 114 28.67 -15.90 -0.37
C LYS A 114 27.21 -15.98 0.02
N THR A 115 26.43 -16.85 -0.63
CA THR A 115 25.04 -17.10 -0.28
C THR A 115 24.88 -17.66 1.14
N GLN A 116 25.78 -18.54 1.58
CA GLN A 116 25.78 -19.04 2.96
C GLN A 116 26.13 -17.92 3.95
N VAL A 117 27.08 -17.05 3.62
CA VAL A 117 27.40 -15.86 4.44
C VAL A 117 26.18 -14.93 4.55
N THR A 118 25.41 -14.74 3.45
CA THR A 118 24.15 -13.99 3.47
C THR A 118 23.14 -14.59 4.46
N LYS A 119 23.06 -15.91 4.59
CA LYS A 119 22.16 -16.53 5.59
C LYS A 119 22.53 -16.15 7.02
N VAL A 120 23.83 -16.01 7.31
CA VAL A 120 24.31 -15.58 8.63
C VAL A 120 23.82 -14.15 8.89
N LEU A 121 24.01 -13.23 7.94
CA LEU A 121 23.51 -11.86 8.05
C LEU A 121 21.99 -11.80 8.23
N ILE A 122 21.23 -12.53 7.41
CA ILE A 122 19.76 -12.59 7.50
C ILE A 122 19.32 -13.08 8.89
N LYS A 123 19.99 -14.12 9.41
CA LYS A 123 19.69 -14.68 10.73
C LYS A 123 19.93 -13.64 11.83
N ILE A 124 21.05 -12.92 11.79
CA ILE A 124 21.37 -11.85 12.75
C ILE A 124 20.31 -10.76 12.70
N LEU A 125 20.03 -10.21 11.51
CA LEU A 125 19.09 -9.10 11.34
C LEU A 125 17.66 -9.48 11.75
N ASN A 126 17.22 -10.73 11.54
CA ASN A 126 15.89 -11.15 11.96
C ASN A 126 15.77 -11.43 13.46
N LEU A 127 16.85 -11.91 14.11
CA LEU A 127 16.83 -12.25 15.54
C LEU A 127 17.01 -11.03 16.45
N LEU A 128 17.72 -9.99 15.98
CA LEU A 128 17.98 -8.83 16.82
C LEU A 128 16.71 -8.01 17.10
N PRO A 129 16.47 -7.62 18.37
CA PRO A 129 15.50 -6.57 18.71
C PRO A 129 15.79 -5.28 17.92
N ILE A 130 14.77 -4.48 17.64
CA ILE A 130 14.87 -3.30 16.76
C ILE A 130 15.99 -2.35 17.23
N GLU A 131 16.05 -2.05 18.52
CA GLU A 131 17.07 -1.17 19.12
C GLU A 131 18.50 -1.68 18.89
N LYS A 132 18.74 -2.96 19.17
CA LYS A 132 20.05 -3.60 19.00
C LYS A 132 20.44 -3.80 17.54
N ARG A 133 19.44 -3.98 16.66
CA ARG A 133 19.65 -4.04 15.21
C ARG A 133 20.13 -2.70 14.67
N LEU A 134 19.54 -1.59 15.13
CA LEU A 134 19.95 -0.24 14.76
C LEU A 134 21.37 0.07 15.25
N GLU A 135 21.70 -0.33 16.48
CA GLU A 135 23.06 -0.21 17.03
C GLU A 135 24.09 -0.98 16.18
N PHE A 136 23.84 -2.26 15.93
CA PHE A 136 24.69 -3.12 15.10
C PHE A 136 24.89 -2.58 13.68
N THR A 137 23.83 -2.11 13.01
CA THR A 137 23.97 -1.57 11.66
C THR A 137 24.67 -0.22 11.62
N ARG A 138 24.51 0.61 12.65
CA ARG A 138 25.21 1.89 12.79
C ARG A 138 26.72 1.69 12.92
N GLU A 139 27.15 0.74 13.76
CA GLU A 139 28.59 0.45 13.96
C GLU A 139 29.26 -0.03 12.68
N GLY A 140 28.57 -0.83 11.87
CA GLY A 140 29.12 -1.38 10.64
C GLY A 140 28.97 -0.50 9.39
N LEU A 141 28.44 0.74 9.45
CA LEU A 141 28.10 1.55 8.27
C LEU A 141 29.20 1.60 7.20
N ASN A 142 30.45 1.79 7.63
CA ASN A 142 31.60 1.82 6.73
C ASN A 142 31.78 0.50 5.98
N VAL A 143 31.74 -0.62 6.71
CA VAL A 143 31.90 -1.98 6.15
C VAL A 143 30.72 -2.32 5.24
N TRP A 144 29.50 -1.92 5.63
CA TRP A 144 28.29 -2.15 4.85
C TRP A 144 28.39 -1.49 3.48
N PHE A 145 28.70 -0.20 3.41
CA PHE A 145 28.77 0.50 2.13
C PHE A 145 30.02 0.13 1.32
N LYS A 146 31.17 -0.02 1.97
CA LYS A 146 32.44 -0.29 1.27
C LYS A 146 32.46 -1.65 0.60
N ASN A 147 32.01 -2.68 1.30
CA ASN A 147 32.26 -4.06 0.92
C ASN A 147 30.96 -4.87 0.76
N ILE A 148 30.08 -4.88 1.76
CA ILE A 148 28.95 -5.81 1.77
C ILE A 148 27.87 -5.44 0.76
N ILE A 149 27.39 -4.19 0.76
CA ILE A 149 26.37 -3.71 -0.18
C ILE A 149 26.89 -3.81 -1.61
N THR A 150 28.13 -3.32 -1.87
CA THR A 150 28.73 -3.41 -3.20
C THR A 150 28.85 -4.86 -3.66
N ALA A 151 29.29 -5.78 -2.80
CA ALA A 151 29.36 -7.20 -3.14
C ALA A 151 27.98 -7.78 -3.44
N MET A 152 26.98 -7.53 -2.59
CA MET A 152 25.61 -8.04 -2.79
C MET A 152 24.96 -7.49 -4.05
N VAL A 153 25.17 -6.21 -4.36
CA VAL A 153 24.64 -5.58 -5.59
C VAL A 153 25.30 -6.18 -6.82
N THR A 154 26.62 -6.37 -6.82
CA THR A 154 27.32 -7.05 -7.92
C THR A 154 26.80 -8.47 -8.13
N LEU A 155 26.67 -9.25 -7.05
CA LEU A 155 26.08 -10.58 -7.11
C LEU A 155 24.63 -10.55 -7.63
N ALA A 156 23.89 -9.49 -7.32
CA ALA A 156 22.51 -9.36 -7.77
C ALA A 156 22.39 -9.13 -9.29
N PHE A 157 23.47 -8.71 -9.95
CA PHE A 157 23.52 -8.59 -11.41
C PHE A 157 23.99 -9.89 -12.10
N GLU A 158 24.52 -10.86 -11.35
CA GLU A 158 24.97 -12.15 -11.89
C GLU A 158 23.78 -13.14 -11.87
N GLU A 159 23.23 -13.47 -13.05
CA GLU A 159 22.01 -14.28 -13.22
C GLU A 159 22.14 -15.73 -12.71
N LYS A 160 21.83 -15.96 -11.42
CA LYS A 160 21.78 -17.30 -10.79
C LYS A 160 20.73 -17.38 -9.68
N ASP A 161 20.21 -18.58 -9.40
CA ASP A 161 19.14 -18.84 -8.43
C ASP A 161 19.37 -18.30 -7.00
N ALA A 162 20.62 -18.10 -6.57
CA ALA A 162 20.88 -17.49 -5.25
C ALA A 162 20.74 -15.95 -5.21
N LEU A 163 20.32 -15.33 -6.31
CA LEU A 163 19.89 -13.94 -6.39
C LEU A 163 18.82 -13.63 -5.33
N LYS A 164 17.84 -14.51 -5.16
CA LYS A 164 16.67 -14.26 -4.29
C LYS A 164 17.07 -14.11 -2.82
N LEU A 165 18.00 -14.94 -2.35
CA LEU A 165 18.47 -14.91 -0.97
C LEU A 165 19.41 -13.72 -0.72
N ASN A 166 20.33 -13.47 -1.65
CA ASN A 166 21.23 -12.32 -1.58
C ASN A 166 20.45 -11.00 -1.56
N LEU A 167 19.45 -10.86 -2.44
CA LEU A 167 18.55 -9.71 -2.44
C LEU A 167 17.76 -9.61 -1.14
N LYS A 168 17.30 -10.73 -0.56
CA LYS A 168 16.61 -10.68 0.73
C LYS A 168 17.52 -10.19 1.85
N GLY A 169 18.79 -10.60 1.86
CA GLY A 169 19.80 -10.10 2.79
C GLY A 169 20.05 -8.60 2.60
N LEU A 170 20.20 -8.16 1.35
CA LEU A 170 20.38 -6.75 0.99
C LEU A 170 19.18 -5.90 1.43
N GLU A 171 17.95 -6.34 1.17
CA GLU A 171 16.72 -5.66 1.58
C GLU A 171 16.66 -5.46 3.10
N LEU A 172 16.93 -6.52 3.88
CA LEU A 172 16.92 -6.46 5.34
C LEU A 172 18.03 -5.53 5.87
N LEU A 173 19.22 -5.58 5.27
CA LEU A 173 20.33 -4.71 5.65
C LEU A 173 19.99 -3.24 5.36
N VAL A 174 19.44 -2.95 4.19
CA VAL A 174 19.03 -1.60 3.78
C VAL A 174 17.94 -1.07 4.69
N GLU A 175 16.93 -1.88 5.03
CA GLU A 175 15.87 -1.49 5.98
C GLU A 175 16.43 -1.10 7.36
N ALA A 176 17.49 -1.77 7.80
CA ALA A 176 18.16 -1.46 9.06
C ALA A 176 19.20 -0.32 8.96
N ILE A 177 19.63 0.06 7.75
CA ILE A 177 20.58 1.17 7.51
C ILE A 177 19.85 2.50 7.26
N VAL A 178 18.73 2.48 6.54
CA VAL A 178 17.97 3.69 6.15
C VAL A 178 17.66 4.63 7.33
N PRO A 179 17.36 4.17 8.55
CA PRO A 179 17.15 5.08 9.68
C PRO A 179 18.38 5.93 10.08
N HIS A 180 19.60 5.53 9.71
CA HIS A 180 20.85 6.21 10.11
C HIS A 180 21.21 7.34 9.16
N ASP A 181 21.86 8.38 9.66
CA ASP A 181 22.50 9.38 8.80
C ASP A 181 23.83 8.85 8.24
N TYR A 182 23.93 8.81 6.91
CA TYR A 182 25.12 8.37 6.19
C TYR A 182 25.42 9.27 4.98
N GLU A 183 24.83 10.47 4.90
CA GLU A 183 25.02 11.33 3.72
C GLU A 183 26.50 11.71 3.52
N ASN A 184 27.22 11.91 4.62
CA ASN A 184 28.64 12.29 4.62
C ASN A 184 29.59 11.08 4.68
N ASN A 185 29.07 9.85 4.53
CA ASN A 185 29.92 8.67 4.56
C ASN A 185 30.67 8.51 3.22
N PRO A 186 32.01 8.45 3.21
CA PRO A 186 32.78 8.37 1.95
C PRO A 186 32.54 7.09 1.16
N PHE A 187 32.16 6.00 1.84
CA PHE A 187 31.83 4.75 1.16
C PHE A 187 30.40 4.76 0.58
N TRP A 188 29.49 5.51 1.20
CA TRP A 188 28.18 5.79 0.61
C TRP A 188 28.33 6.57 -0.70
N GLU A 189 29.21 7.57 -0.75
CA GLU A 189 29.44 8.38 -1.95
C GLU A 189 29.76 7.52 -3.19
N ASN A 190 30.62 6.50 -3.03
CA ASN A 190 30.88 5.55 -4.12
C ASN A 190 29.61 4.79 -4.56
N VAL A 191 28.79 4.30 -3.64
CA VAL A 191 27.52 3.62 -3.97
C VAL A 191 26.56 4.60 -4.66
N TYR A 192 26.45 5.81 -4.14
CA TYR A 192 25.63 6.90 -4.69
C TYR A 192 26.04 7.24 -6.13
N GLU A 193 27.33 7.43 -6.42
CA GLU A 193 27.84 7.69 -7.76
C GLU A 193 27.51 6.56 -8.75
N ASN A 194 27.60 5.30 -8.30
CA ASN A 194 27.23 4.15 -9.12
C ASN A 194 25.73 4.12 -9.47
N ILE A 195 24.86 4.58 -8.57
CA ILE A 195 23.42 4.74 -8.80
C ILE A 195 23.15 5.95 -9.72
N CYS A 196 23.84 7.07 -9.53
CA CYS A 196 23.72 8.28 -10.34
C CYS A 196 24.18 8.11 -11.78
N ASN A 197 25.15 7.24 -12.04
CA ASN A 197 25.74 7.07 -13.36
C ASN A 197 24.89 6.15 -14.26
N PRO A 198 24.26 6.66 -15.34
CA PRO A 198 23.39 5.86 -16.19
C PRO A 198 24.08 4.67 -16.89
N LYS A 199 25.43 4.66 -16.94
CA LYS A 199 26.24 3.61 -17.55
C LYS A 199 26.66 2.50 -16.57
N ARG A 200 26.38 2.64 -15.27
CA ARG A 200 26.74 1.65 -14.22
C ARG A 200 25.51 0.88 -13.72
N TYR A 201 25.06 1.08 -12.47
CA TYR A 201 23.97 0.29 -11.89
C TYR A 201 22.66 0.41 -12.68
N PRO A 202 22.22 1.60 -13.15
CA PRO A 202 21.04 1.72 -14.00
C PRO A 202 21.14 0.92 -15.31
N LYS A 203 22.32 0.86 -15.94
CA LYS A 203 22.52 0.05 -17.17
C LYS A 203 22.41 -1.44 -16.88
N ALA A 204 23.07 -1.91 -15.81
CA ALA A 204 22.97 -3.31 -15.39
C ALA A 204 21.53 -3.68 -15.02
N LEU A 205 20.82 -2.78 -14.35
CA LEU A 205 19.42 -2.97 -13.98
C LEU A 205 18.50 -3.02 -15.20
N LYS A 206 18.74 -2.22 -16.24
CA LYS A 206 18.05 -2.35 -17.54
C LYS A 206 18.30 -3.71 -18.18
N SER A 207 19.54 -4.21 -18.14
CA SER A 207 19.86 -5.54 -18.67
C SER A 207 19.06 -6.64 -17.97
N LEU A 208 18.83 -6.53 -16.65
CA LEU A 208 17.97 -7.46 -15.93
C LEU A 208 16.51 -7.40 -16.44
N VAL A 209 16.01 -6.21 -16.77
CA VAL A 209 14.67 -6.03 -17.35
C VAL A 209 14.62 -6.64 -18.76
N ASP A 210 15.62 -6.37 -19.61
CA ASP A 210 15.74 -6.93 -20.97
C ASP A 210 15.74 -8.47 -20.96
N ASN A 211 16.43 -9.06 -19.98
CA ASN A 211 16.52 -10.51 -19.82
C ASN A 211 15.33 -11.13 -19.05
N ASN A 212 14.27 -10.34 -18.80
CA ASN A 212 13.07 -10.77 -18.07
C ASN A 212 13.35 -11.37 -16.67
N ASN A 213 14.39 -10.88 -16.00
CA ASN A 213 14.71 -11.29 -14.63
C ASN A 213 13.56 -10.91 -13.68
N GLU A 214 13.16 -11.79 -12.78
CA GLU A 214 11.99 -11.54 -11.94
C GLU A 214 12.23 -10.52 -10.81
N ASP A 215 13.48 -10.33 -10.43
CA ASP A 215 13.87 -9.65 -9.21
C ASP A 215 14.44 -8.23 -9.45
N TRP A 216 14.52 -7.75 -10.71
CA TRP A 216 15.05 -6.41 -11.03
C TRP A 216 14.38 -5.29 -10.19
N HIS A 217 13.07 -5.40 -9.98
CA HIS A 217 12.27 -4.39 -9.28
C HIS A 217 12.66 -4.27 -7.80
N ARG A 218 13.09 -5.37 -7.18
CA ARG A 218 13.53 -5.41 -5.78
C ARG A 218 14.84 -4.64 -5.61
N LEU A 219 15.77 -4.82 -6.54
CA LEU A 219 17.03 -4.09 -6.54
C LEU A 219 16.82 -2.59 -6.83
N TRP A 220 15.90 -2.26 -7.73
CA TRP A 220 15.48 -0.87 -7.96
C TRP A 220 14.95 -0.23 -6.66
N ILE A 221 14.08 -0.94 -5.93
CA ILE A 221 13.51 -0.49 -4.65
C ILE A 221 14.61 -0.27 -3.60
N VAL A 222 15.60 -1.15 -3.53
CA VAL A 222 16.77 -0.98 -2.64
C VAL A 222 17.48 0.34 -2.91
N PHE A 223 17.73 0.68 -4.18
CA PHE A 223 18.38 1.95 -4.52
C PHE A 223 17.55 3.16 -4.10
N ILE A 224 16.24 3.15 -4.34
CA ILE A 224 15.37 4.27 -3.91
C ILE A 224 15.35 4.44 -2.39
N LYS A 225 15.30 3.33 -1.63
CA LYS A 225 15.35 3.37 -0.16
C LYS A 225 16.66 3.98 0.32
N LEU A 226 17.80 3.55 -0.24
CA LEU A 226 19.12 4.07 0.11
C LEU A 226 19.30 5.55 -0.21
N LEU A 227 18.72 6.04 -1.31
CA LEU A 227 18.87 7.42 -1.76
C LEU A 227 18.17 8.46 -0.89
N LYS A 228 17.14 8.10 -0.11
CA LYS A 228 16.35 9.05 0.70
C LYS A 228 15.98 10.31 -0.09
N ASP A 229 16.15 11.49 0.49
CA ASP A 229 15.91 12.79 -0.15
C ASP A 229 16.96 13.15 -1.23
N GLN A 230 18.14 12.51 -1.23
CA GLN A 230 19.18 12.69 -2.25
C GLN A 230 18.77 12.20 -3.63
N ILE A 231 17.68 11.44 -3.76
CA ILE A 231 17.12 10.96 -5.03
C ILE A 231 16.92 12.07 -6.08
N THR A 232 16.64 13.30 -5.64
CA THR A 232 16.46 14.46 -6.52
C THR A 232 17.63 15.44 -6.51
N LYS A 233 18.63 15.25 -5.63
CA LYS A 233 19.82 16.11 -5.56
C LYS A 233 20.71 15.81 -6.78
N THR A 234 21.11 16.85 -7.50
CA THR A 234 22.00 16.69 -8.66
C THR A 234 23.45 16.61 -8.18
N ASN A 235 24.17 15.57 -8.59
CA ASN A 235 25.62 15.49 -8.43
C ASN A 235 26.25 15.21 -9.81
N GLY A 236 27.26 15.97 -10.20
CA GLY A 236 27.96 15.76 -11.49
C GLY A 236 27.07 15.87 -12.74
N GLY A 237 25.98 16.66 -12.71
CA GLY A 237 25.14 16.98 -13.87
C GLY A 237 23.91 16.09 -14.09
N SER A 238 23.69 15.02 -13.30
CA SER A 238 22.43 14.24 -13.32
C SER A 238 22.00 13.86 -11.91
N SER A 239 20.70 13.89 -11.64
CA SER A 239 20.14 13.35 -10.40
C SER A 239 19.96 11.82 -10.48
N PRO A 240 19.97 11.10 -9.34
CA PRO A 240 19.74 9.66 -9.32
C PRO A 240 18.41 9.25 -9.97
N ILE A 241 17.34 10.04 -9.74
CA ILE A 241 16.03 9.78 -10.33
C ILE A 241 16.09 9.76 -11.86
N ASN A 242 16.81 10.71 -12.47
CA ASN A 242 16.92 10.78 -13.93
C ASN A 242 17.69 9.58 -14.51
N ALA A 243 18.61 9.00 -13.74
CA ALA A 243 19.33 7.79 -14.14
C ALA A 243 18.47 6.52 -13.99
N LEU A 244 17.60 6.46 -12.97
CA LEU A 244 16.78 5.29 -12.63
C LEU A 244 15.41 5.24 -13.32
N LEU A 245 14.79 6.38 -13.66
CA LEU A 245 13.48 6.42 -14.36
C LEU A 245 13.46 5.63 -15.67
N PRO A 246 14.50 5.68 -16.53
CA PRO A 246 14.49 4.92 -17.78
C PRO A 246 14.36 3.40 -17.62
N VAL A 247 14.71 2.84 -16.45
CA VAL A 247 14.55 1.40 -16.14
C VAL A 247 13.06 1.04 -16.05
N ILE A 248 12.30 1.80 -15.27
CA ILE A 248 10.88 1.53 -15.05
C ILE A 248 10.03 1.96 -16.24
N GLU A 249 10.42 3.01 -16.98
CA GLU A 249 9.78 3.38 -18.24
C GLU A 249 9.84 2.26 -19.27
N MET A 250 10.96 1.55 -19.31
CA MET A 250 11.12 0.36 -20.13
C MET A 250 10.20 -0.76 -19.64
N ALA A 251 10.18 -1.06 -18.34
CA ALA A 251 9.31 -2.09 -17.76
C ALA A 251 7.81 -1.83 -18.02
N PHE A 252 7.37 -0.57 -18.01
CA PHE A 252 5.98 -0.21 -18.36
C PHE A 252 5.58 -0.55 -19.80
N LYS A 253 6.55 -0.64 -20.72
CA LYS A 253 6.34 -0.98 -22.13
C LYS A 253 6.33 -2.49 -22.40
N LEU A 254 6.84 -3.30 -21.47
CA LEU A 254 6.90 -4.77 -21.57
C LEU A 254 5.57 -5.44 -21.19
N ASP A 255 5.60 -6.70 -20.78
CA ASP A 255 4.41 -7.49 -20.43
C ASP A 255 3.68 -7.02 -19.15
N VAL A 256 2.56 -7.68 -18.85
CA VAL A 256 1.72 -7.40 -17.68
C VAL A 256 2.48 -7.54 -16.35
N THR A 257 3.33 -8.55 -16.22
CA THR A 257 4.10 -8.81 -14.99
C THR A 257 5.10 -7.69 -14.75
N ASN A 258 5.84 -7.28 -15.77
CA ASN A 258 6.80 -6.17 -15.68
C ASN A 258 6.11 -4.82 -15.40
N ARG A 259 4.93 -4.57 -15.97
CA ARG A 259 4.10 -3.40 -15.61
C ARG A 259 3.68 -3.40 -14.14
N CYS A 260 3.22 -4.55 -13.62
CA CYS A 260 2.85 -4.68 -12.21
C CYS A 260 4.04 -4.46 -11.28
N ARG A 261 5.23 -4.98 -11.62
CA ARG A 261 6.48 -4.73 -10.89
C ARG A 261 6.89 -3.26 -10.94
N ALA A 262 6.74 -2.59 -12.08
CA ALA A 262 6.99 -1.15 -12.19
C ALA A 262 6.06 -0.32 -11.31
N PHE A 263 4.78 -0.71 -11.15
CA PHE A 263 3.88 -0.10 -10.18
C PHE A 263 4.31 -0.32 -8.72
N GLN A 264 4.89 -1.48 -8.38
CA GLN A 264 5.47 -1.71 -7.04
C GLN A 264 6.65 -0.76 -6.76
N CYS A 265 7.56 -0.60 -7.73
CA CYS A 265 8.63 0.41 -7.66
C CYS A 265 8.04 1.82 -7.44
N TRP A 266 6.98 2.16 -8.17
CA TRP A 266 6.32 3.45 -8.06
C TRP A 266 5.73 3.74 -6.67
N ASN A 267 5.25 2.71 -5.96
CA ASN A 267 4.81 2.87 -4.56
C ASN A 267 5.97 3.33 -3.66
N VAL A 268 7.15 2.70 -3.75
CA VAL A 268 8.31 3.09 -2.94
C VAL A 268 8.78 4.50 -3.27
N LEU A 269 8.73 4.91 -4.54
CA LEU A 269 9.00 6.29 -4.94
C LEU A 269 7.98 7.27 -4.34
N THR A 270 6.71 6.88 -4.31
CA THR A 270 5.63 7.65 -3.67
C THR A 270 5.90 7.84 -2.18
N GLU A 271 6.31 6.78 -1.47
CA GLU A 271 6.67 6.87 -0.05
C GLU A 271 7.84 7.82 0.19
N ASN A 272 8.88 7.72 -0.62
CA ASN A 272 10.03 8.62 -0.55
C ASN A 272 9.60 10.09 -0.77
N PHE A 273 8.80 10.35 -1.80
CA PHE A 273 8.36 11.72 -2.14
C PHE A 273 7.38 12.30 -1.13
N SER A 274 6.60 11.47 -0.43
CA SER A 274 5.60 11.92 0.55
C SER A 274 6.19 12.67 1.75
N GLN A 275 7.48 12.45 2.04
CA GLN A 275 8.20 13.13 3.12
C GLN A 275 8.51 14.61 2.81
N GLU A 276 8.33 15.06 1.56
CA GLU A 276 8.58 16.44 1.15
C GLU A 276 7.51 17.39 1.67
N ASN A 277 7.93 18.49 2.30
CA ASN A 277 7.02 19.49 2.85
C ASN A 277 7.05 20.81 2.06
N ASN A 278 8.05 21.04 1.22
CA ASN A 278 8.09 22.21 0.36
C ASN A 278 7.03 22.08 -0.75
N GLU A 279 6.02 22.95 -0.75
CA GLU A 279 4.87 22.89 -1.65
C GLU A 279 5.25 22.91 -3.14
N PHE A 280 6.25 23.70 -3.52
CA PHE A 280 6.73 23.74 -4.91
C PHE A 280 7.38 22.42 -5.33
N LEU A 281 8.16 21.80 -4.44
CA LEU A 281 8.74 20.49 -4.69
C LEU A 281 7.69 19.37 -4.68
N VAL A 282 6.70 19.43 -3.77
CA VAL A 282 5.55 18.51 -3.76
C VAL A 282 4.82 18.55 -5.10
N ASN A 283 4.52 19.75 -5.63
CA ASN A 283 3.89 19.91 -6.93
C ASN A 283 4.71 19.26 -8.06
N LYS A 284 6.02 19.51 -8.12
CA LYS A 284 6.91 18.88 -9.11
C LYS A 284 6.92 17.34 -8.99
N ARG A 285 7.02 16.84 -7.77
CA ARG A 285 7.06 15.40 -7.45
C ARG A 285 5.74 14.71 -7.78
N LEU A 286 4.60 15.31 -7.45
CA LEU A 286 3.28 14.81 -7.82
C LEU A 286 3.10 14.78 -9.34
N LYS A 287 3.52 15.82 -10.06
CA LYS A 287 3.49 15.81 -11.53
C LYS A 287 4.24 14.61 -12.11
N LEU A 288 5.42 14.28 -11.57
CA LEU A 288 6.16 13.09 -11.94
C LEU A 288 5.36 11.81 -11.62
N LEU A 289 4.91 11.66 -10.37
CA LEU A 289 4.16 10.49 -9.89
C LEU A 289 2.87 10.22 -10.69
N MET A 290 2.26 11.27 -11.22
CA MET A 290 1.03 11.18 -11.99
C MET A 290 1.24 10.69 -13.43
N ILE A 291 2.47 10.68 -13.97
CA ILE A 291 2.75 10.32 -15.37
C ILE A 291 2.19 8.92 -15.72
N PRO A 292 2.63 7.80 -15.11
CA PRO A 292 2.13 6.48 -15.45
C PRO A 292 0.68 6.25 -15.02
N LEU A 293 0.19 7.00 -14.03
CA LEU A 293 -1.19 6.93 -13.56
C LEU A 293 -2.17 7.57 -14.56
N LYS A 294 -1.77 8.62 -15.29
CA LYS A 294 -2.63 9.24 -16.31
C LYS A 294 -2.60 8.53 -17.66
N LEU A 295 -1.58 7.70 -17.94
CA LEU A 295 -1.50 6.97 -19.20
C LEU A 295 -2.63 5.93 -19.34
N ASN A 296 -3.23 5.86 -20.53
CA ASN A 296 -4.25 4.86 -20.86
C ASN A 296 -3.62 3.52 -21.31
N ASN A 297 -2.82 2.92 -20.44
CA ASN A 297 -2.02 1.72 -20.73
C ASN A 297 -2.52 0.43 -20.02
N ALA A 298 -3.50 0.55 -19.13
CA ALA A 298 -4.00 -0.57 -18.35
C ALA A 298 -5.21 -1.20 -19.05
N LYS A 299 -4.93 -2.18 -19.94
CA LYS A 299 -5.94 -2.90 -20.75
C LYS A 299 -6.31 -4.29 -20.21
N VAL A 300 -5.69 -4.70 -19.10
CA VAL A 300 -5.85 -6.03 -18.49
C VAL A 300 -6.15 -5.84 -17.01
N THR A 301 -7.05 -6.66 -16.46
CA THR A 301 -7.54 -6.63 -15.07
C THR A 301 -6.43 -6.54 -14.03
N THR A 302 -5.37 -7.34 -14.17
CA THR A 302 -4.23 -7.33 -13.25
C THR A 302 -3.47 -5.99 -13.26
N THR A 303 -3.20 -5.43 -14.43
CA THR A 303 -2.55 -4.11 -14.56
C THR A 303 -3.44 -2.99 -14.04
N VAL A 304 -4.76 -3.04 -14.30
CA VAL A 304 -5.70 -2.05 -13.77
C VAL A 304 -5.76 -2.10 -12.25
N LEU A 305 -5.77 -3.29 -11.65
CA LEU A 305 -5.73 -3.44 -10.20
C LEU A 305 -4.41 -2.93 -9.61
N ALA A 306 -3.26 -3.23 -10.22
CA ALA A 306 -1.96 -2.72 -9.78
C ALA A 306 -1.92 -1.17 -9.85
N LYS A 307 -2.46 -0.60 -10.93
CA LYS A 307 -2.59 0.85 -11.12
C LYS A 307 -3.52 1.48 -10.08
N PHE A 308 -4.68 0.88 -9.83
CA PHE A 308 -5.63 1.30 -8.80
C PHE A 308 -4.95 1.34 -7.42
N ASN A 309 -4.29 0.24 -7.02
CA ASN A 309 -3.63 0.13 -5.73
C ASN A 309 -2.52 1.17 -5.58
N THR A 310 -1.77 1.43 -6.65
CA THR A 310 -0.71 2.46 -6.67
C THR A 310 -1.27 3.86 -6.52
N TRP A 311 -2.36 4.17 -7.24
CA TRP A 311 -3.02 5.46 -7.15
C TRP A 311 -3.64 5.68 -5.76
N TRP A 312 -4.28 4.66 -5.20
CA TRP A 312 -4.82 4.70 -3.84
C TRP A 312 -3.72 4.90 -2.80
N HIS A 313 -2.58 4.21 -2.96
CA HIS A 313 -1.41 4.41 -2.11
C HIS A 313 -0.92 5.86 -2.15
N LEU A 314 -0.85 6.46 -3.34
CA LEU A 314 -0.51 7.88 -3.51
C LEU A 314 -1.51 8.79 -2.80
N ILE A 315 -2.82 8.56 -2.97
CA ILE A 315 -3.85 9.35 -2.29
C ILE A 315 -3.64 9.31 -0.77
N ARG A 316 -3.43 8.13 -0.19
CA ARG A 316 -3.18 7.99 1.26
C ARG A 316 -1.92 8.69 1.74
N LYS A 317 -0.83 8.63 0.97
CA LYS A 317 0.45 9.23 1.37
C LYS A 317 0.45 10.76 1.28
N PHE A 318 -0.44 11.33 0.47
CA PHE A 318 -0.54 12.77 0.26
C PHE A 318 -1.85 13.38 0.79
N GLU A 319 -2.69 12.62 1.50
CA GLU A 319 -4.07 13.00 1.87
C GLU A 319 -4.18 14.39 2.51
N ASN A 320 -3.23 14.72 3.39
CA ASN A 320 -3.12 16.00 4.10
C ASN A 320 -2.69 17.19 3.22
N LYS A 321 -2.37 16.94 1.95
CA LYS A 321 -1.96 17.94 0.95
C LYS A 321 -2.91 17.96 -0.26
N LEU A 322 -3.84 17.00 -0.36
CA LEU A 322 -4.63 16.78 -1.59
C LEU A 322 -5.60 17.89 -1.94
N ASP A 323 -6.07 18.69 -0.98
CA ASP A 323 -7.00 19.81 -1.24
C ASP A 323 -6.47 20.79 -2.30
N LYS A 324 -5.14 20.93 -2.40
CA LYS A 324 -4.47 21.79 -3.40
C LYS A 324 -4.17 21.09 -4.72
N PHE A 325 -4.34 19.77 -4.77
CA PHE A 325 -3.97 18.91 -5.90
C PHE A 325 -5.15 18.07 -6.40
N THR A 326 -6.38 18.46 -6.07
CA THR A 326 -7.64 17.82 -6.45
C THR A 326 -7.70 17.54 -7.95
N ASP A 327 -7.51 18.56 -8.79
CA ASP A 327 -7.46 18.44 -10.26
C ASP A 327 -6.34 17.54 -10.78
N MET A 328 -5.22 17.52 -10.06
CA MET A 328 -4.04 16.78 -10.48
C MET A 328 -4.17 15.28 -10.19
N VAL A 329 -4.76 14.94 -9.05
CA VAL A 329 -4.73 13.61 -8.45
C VAL A 329 -6.13 13.01 -8.30
N LEU A 330 -7.03 13.70 -7.60
CA LEU A 330 -8.31 13.13 -7.16
C LEU A 330 -9.30 13.02 -8.32
N ILE A 331 -9.49 14.08 -9.11
CA ILE A 331 -10.42 14.04 -10.26
C ILE A 331 -9.98 13.03 -11.31
N PRO A 332 -8.70 12.95 -11.73
CA PRO A 332 -8.29 11.92 -12.67
C PRO A 332 -8.39 10.50 -12.09
N PHE A 333 -8.30 10.32 -10.76
CA PHE A 333 -8.59 9.04 -10.11
C PHE A 333 -10.07 8.67 -10.21
N VAL A 334 -10.96 9.62 -9.96
CA VAL A 334 -12.42 9.45 -10.14
C VAL A 334 -12.74 9.09 -11.59
N HIS A 335 -12.13 9.77 -12.56
CA HIS A 335 -12.29 9.44 -13.99
C HIS A 335 -11.75 8.06 -14.34
N PHE A 336 -10.63 7.65 -13.75
CA PHE A 336 -10.11 6.29 -13.89
C PHE A 336 -11.09 5.25 -13.32
N CYS A 337 -11.71 5.55 -12.18
CA CYS A 337 -12.64 4.66 -11.48
C CYS A 337 -14.01 4.54 -12.17
N PHE A 338 -14.58 5.66 -12.63
CA PHE A 338 -15.99 5.75 -13.02
C PHE A 338 -16.24 6.36 -14.39
N GLY A 339 -15.21 6.92 -15.04
CA GLY A 339 -15.32 7.63 -16.30
C GLY A 339 -15.51 9.14 -16.13
N LYS A 340 -15.49 9.86 -17.26
CA LYS A 340 -15.76 11.30 -17.30
C LYS A 340 -17.25 11.55 -17.52
N TYR A 341 -17.75 12.66 -17.00
CA TYR A 341 -19.08 13.13 -17.36
C TYR A 341 -19.15 13.45 -18.87
N SER A 342 -20.12 12.85 -19.56
CA SER A 342 -20.33 12.98 -21.01
C SER A 342 -21.66 13.65 -21.37
N GLY A 343 -22.26 14.40 -20.43
CA GLY A 343 -23.55 15.05 -20.61
C GLY A 343 -24.76 14.20 -20.21
N SER A 344 -24.56 12.97 -19.73
CA SER A 344 -25.62 12.13 -19.15
C SER A 344 -25.09 11.29 -18.00
N LEU A 345 -25.98 10.86 -17.10
CA LEU A 345 -25.67 9.93 -16.00
C LEU A 345 -25.56 8.47 -16.48
N LYS A 346 -25.58 8.23 -17.80
CA LYS A 346 -25.38 6.90 -18.36
C LYS A 346 -23.94 6.47 -18.08
N VAL A 347 -23.81 5.43 -17.25
CA VAL A 347 -22.51 4.86 -16.87
C VAL A 347 -21.86 4.30 -18.12
N SER A 348 -20.73 4.87 -18.51
CA SER A 348 -19.90 4.26 -19.55
C SER A 348 -19.11 3.10 -18.95
N ASN A 349 -19.40 1.87 -19.37
CA ASN A 349 -18.60 0.68 -19.02
C ASN A 349 -17.15 0.73 -19.58
N SER A 350 -16.72 1.86 -20.15
CA SER A 350 -15.40 2.05 -20.74
C SER A 350 -14.33 2.50 -19.73
N ALA A 351 -14.72 2.90 -18.51
CA ALA A 351 -13.76 3.28 -17.49
C ALA A 351 -12.95 2.07 -17.01
N PRO A 352 -11.61 2.15 -16.88
CA PRO A 352 -10.80 1.04 -16.42
C PRO A 352 -11.26 0.47 -15.07
N GLY A 353 -11.68 1.35 -14.15
CA GLY A 353 -12.21 0.96 -12.84
C GLY A 353 -13.53 0.19 -12.87
N GLN A 354 -14.18 0.09 -14.03
CA GLN A 354 -15.43 -0.66 -14.24
C GLN A 354 -15.23 -1.94 -15.06
N MET A 355 -13.99 -2.27 -15.43
CA MET A 355 -13.68 -3.40 -16.32
C MET A 355 -14.01 -4.78 -15.74
N SER A 356 -14.10 -4.91 -14.41
CA SER A 356 -14.55 -6.15 -13.77
C SER A 356 -15.34 -5.84 -12.49
N PRO A 357 -16.26 -6.73 -12.05
CA PRO A 357 -17.05 -6.52 -10.82
C PRO A 357 -16.17 -6.31 -9.57
N ALA A 358 -15.03 -7.01 -9.49
CA ALA A 358 -14.11 -6.88 -8.36
C ALA A 358 -13.42 -5.50 -8.32
N ILE A 359 -13.05 -4.94 -9.48
CA ILE A 359 -12.46 -3.60 -9.56
C ILE A 359 -13.54 -2.53 -9.35
N ALA A 360 -14.73 -2.71 -9.93
CA ALA A 360 -15.85 -1.80 -9.74
C ALA A 360 -16.22 -1.66 -8.25
N LYS A 361 -16.27 -2.79 -7.52
CA LYS A 361 -16.44 -2.79 -6.07
C LYS A 361 -15.34 -2.02 -5.35
N LYS A 362 -14.07 -2.24 -5.69
CA LYS A 362 -12.95 -1.48 -5.12
C LYS A 362 -13.04 0.02 -5.40
N SER A 363 -13.50 0.39 -6.59
CA SER A 363 -13.75 1.80 -6.95
C SER A 363 -14.83 2.41 -6.05
N ALA A 364 -15.93 1.69 -5.80
CA ALA A 364 -16.98 2.11 -4.87
C ALA A 364 -16.49 2.18 -3.41
N ASP A 365 -15.65 1.24 -2.98
CA ASP A 365 -14.99 1.26 -1.68
C ASP A 365 -14.14 2.53 -1.52
N ALA A 366 -13.34 2.89 -2.53
CA ALA A 366 -12.53 4.10 -2.53
C ALA A 366 -13.37 5.38 -2.49
N LEU A 367 -14.47 5.44 -3.26
CA LEU A 367 -15.37 6.60 -3.22
C LEU A 367 -15.99 6.78 -1.82
N THR A 368 -16.32 5.68 -1.14
CA THR A 368 -16.84 5.71 0.24
C THR A 368 -15.80 6.28 1.22
N GLU A 369 -14.53 5.88 1.11
CA GLU A 369 -13.45 6.46 1.92
C GLU A 369 -13.24 7.96 1.61
N ILE A 370 -13.31 8.35 0.33
CA ILE A 370 -13.09 9.73 -0.12
C ILE A 370 -14.16 10.69 0.43
N ILE A 371 -15.45 10.32 0.35
CA ILE A 371 -16.55 11.14 0.88
C ILE A 371 -16.62 11.07 2.41
N GLY A 372 -16.13 9.98 3.00
CA GLY A 372 -16.08 9.74 4.43
C GLY A 372 -17.21 8.85 4.94
N HIS A 373 -17.02 8.32 6.16
CA HIS A 373 -17.97 7.44 6.83
C HIS A 373 -18.96 8.23 7.68
N TYR A 374 -20.25 7.89 7.61
CA TYR A 374 -21.30 8.50 8.43
C TYR A 374 -21.70 7.55 9.55
N ASN A 375 -21.46 7.93 10.82
CA ASN A 375 -21.72 7.10 12.01
C ASN A 375 -21.21 5.66 11.86
N CYS A 376 -20.01 5.53 11.30
CA CYS A 376 -19.43 4.25 10.93
C CYS A 376 -17.91 4.20 11.14
N ASP A 377 -17.45 3.11 11.75
CA ASP A 377 -16.03 2.86 12.03
C ASP A 377 -15.25 2.27 10.85
N GLY A 378 -15.80 2.37 9.63
CA GLY A 378 -15.22 1.82 8.40
C GLY A 378 -16.01 0.64 7.86
N CYS A 379 -16.87 0.88 6.88
CA CYS A 379 -17.69 -0.15 6.23
C CYS A 379 -17.09 -0.67 4.92
N VAL A 380 -15.78 -0.50 4.67
CA VAL A 380 -15.13 -0.97 3.44
C VAL A 380 -13.76 -1.60 3.71
N PRO A 381 -13.36 -2.64 2.96
CA PRO A 381 -12.10 -3.36 3.17
C PRO A 381 -10.91 -2.68 2.44
N LEU A 382 -10.83 -1.35 2.53
CA LEU A 382 -9.77 -0.55 1.91
C LEU A 382 -8.93 0.12 3.01
N PRO A 383 -7.61 0.26 2.86
CA PRO A 383 -6.81 0.96 3.85
C PRO A 383 -7.33 2.39 4.05
N ARG A 384 -7.69 2.72 5.30
CA ARG A 384 -8.44 3.95 5.62
C ARG A 384 -7.65 5.22 5.32
N LEU A 385 -8.41 6.25 4.97
CA LEU A 385 -7.96 7.65 5.03
C LEU A 385 -8.15 8.18 6.46
N ASN A 386 -7.29 9.12 6.87
CA ASN A 386 -7.41 9.72 8.19
C ASN A 386 -8.57 10.73 8.26
N ASN A 387 -8.91 11.38 7.14
CA ASN A 387 -9.98 12.36 7.04
C ASN A 387 -10.76 12.21 5.72
N LYS A 388 -12.00 12.72 5.67
CA LYS A 388 -12.72 12.89 4.40
C LYS A 388 -11.95 13.87 3.50
N LEU A 389 -11.88 13.57 2.20
CA LEU A 389 -11.15 14.40 1.22
C LEU A 389 -12.06 15.40 0.50
N ILE A 390 -13.36 15.14 0.46
CA ILE A 390 -14.32 16.05 -0.16
C ILE A 390 -14.81 17.05 0.89
N ASN A 391 -14.36 18.29 0.75
CA ASN A 391 -14.95 19.44 1.42
C ASN A 391 -15.99 20.12 0.51
N THR A 392 -16.73 21.09 1.07
CA THR A 392 -17.81 21.80 0.36
C THR A 392 -17.35 22.49 -0.92
N LYS A 393 -16.10 23.00 -0.95
CA LYS A 393 -15.50 23.64 -2.12
C LYS A 393 -15.23 22.62 -3.23
N ILE A 394 -14.51 21.55 -2.93
CA ILE A 394 -14.16 20.47 -3.88
C ILE A 394 -15.43 19.82 -4.44
N LEU A 395 -16.45 19.67 -3.60
CA LEU A 395 -17.74 19.12 -4.01
C LEU A 395 -18.40 20.00 -5.09
N ALA A 396 -18.50 21.30 -4.83
CA ALA A 396 -19.17 22.23 -5.75
C ALA A 396 -18.37 22.44 -7.05
N GLU A 397 -17.04 22.53 -6.98
CA GLU A 397 -16.16 22.75 -8.13
C GLU A 397 -16.17 21.58 -9.13
N HIS A 398 -16.37 20.35 -8.66
CA HIS A 398 -16.31 19.13 -9.48
C HIS A 398 -17.59 18.29 -9.42
N TRP A 399 -18.72 18.92 -9.17
CA TRP A 399 -19.99 18.25 -8.92
C TRP A 399 -20.38 17.22 -9.99
N SER A 400 -20.20 17.55 -11.27
CA SER A 400 -20.53 16.64 -12.39
C SER A 400 -19.75 15.32 -12.34
N ASP A 401 -18.48 15.37 -11.92
CA ASP A 401 -17.64 14.18 -11.80
C ASP A 401 -18.08 13.31 -10.62
N TRP A 402 -18.41 13.95 -9.50
CA TRP A 402 -18.91 13.27 -8.31
C TRP A 402 -20.26 12.59 -8.53
N MET A 403 -21.14 13.22 -9.30
CA MET A 403 -22.46 12.69 -9.66
C MET A 403 -22.37 11.40 -10.46
N VAL A 404 -21.49 11.36 -11.46
CA VAL A 404 -21.23 10.13 -12.26
C VAL A 404 -20.65 9.04 -11.37
N ALA A 405 -19.68 9.40 -10.52
CA ALA A 405 -19.05 8.47 -9.59
C ALA A 405 -20.07 7.87 -8.62
N LEU A 406 -20.92 8.70 -8.02
CA LEU A 406 -21.97 8.30 -7.10
C LEU A 406 -22.98 7.36 -7.76
N CYS A 407 -23.51 7.74 -8.93
CA CYS A 407 -24.48 6.93 -9.67
C CYS A 407 -23.89 5.55 -10.04
N SER A 408 -22.65 5.53 -10.54
CA SER A 408 -21.94 4.30 -10.91
C SER A 408 -21.64 3.40 -9.71
N ALA A 409 -21.20 3.99 -8.59
CA ALA A 409 -20.96 3.27 -7.35
C ALA A 409 -22.26 2.66 -6.76
N ILE A 410 -23.37 3.40 -6.75
CA ILE A 410 -24.67 2.88 -6.29
C ILE A 410 -25.12 1.70 -7.17
N LYS A 411 -25.09 1.85 -8.50
CA LYS A 411 -25.43 0.76 -9.44
C LYS A 411 -24.55 -0.48 -9.20
N THR A 412 -23.25 -0.29 -8.97
CA THR A 412 -22.31 -1.37 -8.67
C THR A 412 -22.65 -2.11 -7.37
N LEU A 413 -22.96 -1.36 -6.30
CA LEU A 413 -23.21 -1.92 -4.97
C LEU A 413 -24.61 -2.56 -4.85
N ALA A 414 -25.60 -2.03 -5.58
CA ALA A 414 -26.95 -2.56 -5.61
C ALA A 414 -27.06 -3.91 -6.35
N ASN A 415 -26.10 -4.21 -7.23
CA ASN A 415 -26.05 -5.48 -7.94
C ASN A 415 -25.57 -6.63 -7.02
N GLY A 416 -26.36 -7.71 -6.95
CA GLY A 416 -26.11 -8.92 -6.15
C GLY A 416 -26.80 -8.94 -4.77
N ASP A 417 -26.50 -9.96 -3.95
CA ASP A 417 -27.20 -10.20 -2.69
C ASP A 417 -27.05 -9.05 -1.68
N SER A 418 -28.17 -8.70 -1.03
CA SER A 418 -28.28 -7.60 -0.07
C SER A 418 -27.79 -8.05 1.31
N GLY A 419 -26.54 -7.72 1.63
CA GLY A 419 -25.99 -7.87 2.99
C GLY A 419 -26.05 -6.57 3.78
N GLU A 420 -26.11 -6.67 5.11
CA GLU A 420 -26.08 -5.53 6.04
C GLU A 420 -24.89 -4.58 5.75
N PHE A 421 -23.73 -5.15 5.44
CA PHE A 421 -22.51 -4.40 5.14
C PHE A 421 -22.64 -3.52 3.88
N LYS A 422 -23.29 -4.03 2.82
CA LYS A 422 -23.53 -3.24 1.58
C LYS A 422 -24.51 -2.11 1.83
N THR A 423 -25.57 -2.37 2.60
CA THR A 423 -26.56 -1.36 2.97
C THR A 423 -25.87 -0.23 3.74
N ARG A 424 -25.03 -0.56 4.73
CA ARG A 424 -24.23 0.41 5.48
C ARG A 424 -23.30 1.22 4.58
N GLN A 425 -22.62 0.59 3.62
CA GLN A 425 -21.77 1.27 2.65
C GLN A 425 -22.55 2.26 1.78
N LEU A 426 -23.69 1.84 1.23
CA LEU A 426 -24.58 2.70 0.46
C LEU A 426 -25.08 3.89 1.30
N THR A 427 -25.41 3.65 2.58
CA THR A 427 -25.81 4.73 3.50
C THR A 427 -24.67 5.72 3.73
N CYS A 428 -23.45 5.26 4.00
CA CYS A 428 -22.28 6.14 4.14
C CYS A 428 -22.05 6.97 2.89
N LEU A 429 -22.09 6.33 1.71
CA LEU A 429 -21.89 6.98 0.43
C LEU A 429 -22.94 8.09 0.21
N TRP A 430 -24.22 7.76 0.31
CA TRP A 430 -25.31 8.71 0.08
C TRP A 430 -25.34 9.84 1.12
N LYS A 431 -25.34 9.49 2.42
CA LYS A 431 -25.37 10.49 3.49
C LYS A 431 -24.13 11.37 3.50
N GLY A 432 -22.97 10.85 3.12
CA GLY A 432 -21.74 11.63 2.97
C GLY A 432 -21.93 12.81 2.01
N PHE A 433 -22.57 12.57 0.86
CA PHE A 433 -22.93 13.64 -0.08
C PHE A 433 -23.98 14.58 0.49
N VAL A 434 -25.10 14.06 1.00
CA VAL A 434 -26.19 14.88 1.55
C VAL A 434 -25.69 15.81 2.66
N VAL A 435 -24.92 15.30 3.62
CA VAL A 435 -24.39 16.08 4.75
C VAL A 435 -23.37 17.11 4.28
N THR A 436 -22.51 16.76 3.31
CA THR A 436 -21.53 17.71 2.76
C THR A 436 -22.22 18.84 1.97
N ILE A 437 -23.33 18.56 1.26
CA ILE A 437 -24.16 19.63 0.67
C ILE A 437 -24.82 20.46 1.78
N GLY A 438 -25.31 19.82 2.85
CA GLY A 438 -25.90 20.50 4.00
C GLY A 438 -24.94 21.43 4.75
N GLU A 439 -23.62 21.23 4.61
CA GLU A 439 -22.57 22.11 5.15
C GLU A 439 -22.36 23.39 4.32
N LEU A 440 -22.92 23.48 3.11
CA LEU A 440 -22.87 24.70 2.31
C LEU A 440 -23.73 25.81 2.92
N PRO A 441 -23.34 27.10 2.74
CA PRO A 441 -24.18 28.24 3.08
C PRO A 441 -25.56 28.16 2.40
N ALA A 442 -26.57 28.74 3.06
CA ALA A 442 -27.92 28.80 2.51
C ALA A 442 -27.99 29.75 1.30
N ASN A 443 -27.78 29.20 0.10
CA ASN A 443 -27.80 29.91 -1.17
C ASN A 443 -28.33 29.02 -2.31
N GLN A 444 -28.40 29.60 -3.51
CA GLN A 444 -28.87 28.89 -4.70
C GLN A 444 -28.00 27.68 -5.06
N ILE A 445 -26.67 27.78 -4.91
CA ILE A 445 -25.74 26.67 -5.19
C ILE A 445 -26.09 25.44 -4.35
N ARG A 446 -26.33 25.62 -3.04
CA ARG A 446 -26.74 24.51 -2.17
C ARG A 446 -28.05 23.86 -2.63
N ALA A 447 -29.02 24.68 -3.02
CA ALA A 447 -30.31 24.18 -3.50
C ALA A 447 -30.17 23.43 -4.83
N ASP A 448 -29.41 23.96 -5.77
CA ASP A 448 -29.16 23.35 -7.08
C ASP A 448 -28.45 22.00 -6.95
N LEU A 449 -27.37 21.94 -6.16
CA LEU A 449 -26.64 20.70 -5.92
C LEU A 449 -27.51 19.63 -5.25
N PHE A 450 -28.36 20.02 -4.29
CA PHE A 450 -29.27 19.06 -3.65
C PHE A 450 -30.35 18.57 -4.62
N ASN A 451 -30.94 19.45 -5.43
CA ASN A 451 -31.90 19.07 -6.46
C ASN A 451 -31.27 18.14 -7.51
N GLU A 452 -30.03 18.41 -7.91
CA GLU A 452 -29.28 17.52 -8.81
C GLU A 452 -28.99 16.17 -8.15
N LEU A 453 -28.66 16.14 -6.85
CA LEU A 453 -28.49 14.89 -6.11
C LEU A 453 -29.77 14.05 -6.15
N LEU A 454 -30.93 14.67 -5.96
CA LEU A 454 -32.23 13.99 -6.06
C LEU A 454 -32.51 13.48 -7.47
N LYS A 455 -32.08 14.19 -8.51
CA LYS A 455 -32.15 13.69 -9.90
C LYS A 455 -31.33 12.41 -10.10
N VAL A 456 -30.28 12.15 -9.31
CA VAL A 456 -29.59 10.84 -9.32
C VAL A 456 -30.54 9.74 -8.86
N ALA A 457 -31.24 9.95 -7.75
CA ALA A 457 -32.20 8.98 -7.24
C ALA A 457 -33.36 8.75 -8.23
N LEU A 458 -33.81 9.81 -8.90
CA LEU A 458 -34.80 9.73 -9.98
C LEU A 458 -34.27 8.95 -11.21
N ASP A 459 -33.03 9.17 -11.64
CA ASP A 459 -32.42 8.36 -12.71
C ASP A 459 -32.30 6.88 -12.29
N LEU A 460 -31.90 6.62 -11.04
CA LEU A 460 -31.76 5.25 -10.52
C LEU A 460 -33.09 4.51 -10.46
N VAL A 461 -34.17 5.17 -10.03
CA VAL A 461 -35.50 4.56 -9.95
C VAL A 461 -36.06 4.28 -11.34
N ALA A 462 -35.83 5.15 -12.32
CA ALA A 462 -36.27 4.92 -13.71
C ALA A 462 -35.63 3.67 -14.33
N HIS A 463 -34.45 3.26 -13.86
CA HIS A 463 -33.74 2.07 -14.33
C HIS A 463 -33.94 0.82 -13.45
N SER A 464 -34.72 0.91 -12.36
CA SER A 464 -34.88 -0.20 -11.40
C SER A 464 -35.52 -1.44 -12.02
N ASN A 465 -36.43 -1.26 -12.99
CA ASN A 465 -37.11 -2.34 -13.72
C ASN A 465 -36.16 -3.23 -14.54
N THR A 466 -34.91 -2.81 -14.73
CA THR A 466 -33.89 -3.56 -15.48
C THR A 466 -32.79 -4.16 -14.60
N ALA A 467 -32.72 -3.81 -13.31
CA ALA A 467 -31.56 -4.11 -12.48
C ALA A 467 -31.88 -4.33 -10.98
N GLY A 468 -32.00 -5.61 -10.60
CA GLY A 468 -31.75 -6.11 -9.24
C GLY A 468 -32.50 -5.43 -8.08
N ASN A 469 -31.78 -5.16 -6.98
CA ASN A 469 -32.28 -4.59 -5.72
C ASN A 469 -32.28 -3.04 -5.71
N LEU A 470 -32.24 -2.39 -6.88
CA LEU A 470 -32.10 -0.93 -6.96
C LEU A 470 -33.29 -0.19 -6.36
N ASP A 471 -34.51 -0.67 -6.59
CA ASP A 471 -35.74 -0.11 -6.01
C ASP A 471 -35.70 -0.09 -4.48
N LYS A 472 -35.26 -1.20 -3.87
CA LYS A 472 -35.06 -1.33 -2.43
C LYS A 472 -34.00 -0.36 -1.90
N VAL A 473 -32.91 -0.15 -2.65
CA VAL A 473 -31.85 0.81 -2.30
C VAL A 473 -32.36 2.24 -2.39
N VAL A 474 -33.03 2.61 -3.49
CA VAL A 474 -33.61 3.95 -3.68
C VAL A 474 -34.53 4.26 -2.51
N PHE A 475 -35.50 3.39 -2.23
CA PHE A 475 -36.46 3.64 -1.15
C PHE A 475 -35.79 3.68 0.23
N ASN A 476 -35.16 2.58 0.66
CA ASN A 476 -34.70 2.46 2.05
C ASN A 476 -33.41 3.24 2.36
N VAL A 477 -32.55 3.49 1.38
CA VAL A 477 -31.21 4.08 1.61
C VAL A 477 -31.11 5.51 1.09
N LEU A 478 -31.73 5.82 -0.05
CA LEU A 478 -31.60 7.15 -0.64
C LEU A 478 -32.71 8.10 -0.18
N ILE A 479 -33.96 7.64 -0.11
CA ILE A 479 -35.13 8.50 0.19
C ILE A 479 -35.44 8.55 1.68
N ILE A 480 -35.72 7.41 2.32
CA ILE A 480 -36.17 7.40 3.73
C ILE A 480 -35.19 8.13 4.67
N PRO A 481 -33.85 7.98 4.54
CA PRO A 481 -32.93 8.65 5.46
C PRO A 481 -32.84 10.17 5.29
N LEU A 482 -33.45 10.76 4.25
CA LEU A 482 -33.58 12.22 4.13
C LEU A 482 -34.52 12.81 5.20
N PHE A 483 -35.37 11.98 5.81
CA PHE A 483 -36.33 12.37 6.84
C PHE A 483 -35.87 12.01 8.25
N ASP A 484 -34.60 11.67 8.42
CA ASP A 484 -34.00 11.54 9.74
C ASP A 484 -33.87 12.92 10.42
N ASP A 485 -33.78 12.93 11.75
CA ASP A 485 -33.69 14.16 12.56
C ASP A 485 -32.31 14.86 12.48
N ASP A 486 -31.70 14.90 11.30
CA ASP A 486 -30.47 15.63 11.06
C ASP A 486 -30.78 17.08 10.64
N PRO A 487 -30.39 18.09 11.44
CA PRO A 487 -30.70 19.49 11.16
C PRO A 487 -30.14 19.95 9.82
N LYS A 488 -28.98 19.42 9.39
CA LYS A 488 -28.37 19.78 8.10
C LYS A 488 -29.26 19.35 6.94
N ILE A 489 -29.91 18.19 7.05
CA ILE A 489 -30.80 17.64 6.01
C ILE A 489 -32.15 18.37 6.01
N LYS A 490 -32.72 18.64 7.18
CA LYS A 490 -33.98 19.41 7.30
C LYS A 490 -33.92 20.77 6.60
N HIS A 491 -32.76 21.43 6.63
CA HIS A 491 -32.56 22.69 5.93
C HIS A 491 -32.52 22.56 4.39
N LEU A 492 -32.11 21.40 3.86
CA LEU A 492 -32.08 21.13 2.42
C LEU A 492 -33.48 20.91 1.84
N LEU A 493 -34.40 20.37 2.65
CA LEU A 493 -35.80 20.17 2.26
C LEU A 493 -36.60 21.47 2.19
N LYS A 494 -36.11 22.57 2.78
CA LYS A 494 -36.79 23.88 2.74
C LYS A 494 -36.54 24.59 1.41
N THR A 495 -37.55 24.70 0.56
CA THR A 495 -37.48 25.59 -0.61
C THR A 495 -38.83 26.24 -0.90
N LYS A 496 -38.79 27.42 -1.52
CA LYS A 496 -39.98 28.17 -1.98
C LYS A 496 -40.32 27.91 -3.45
N ASN A 497 -39.65 26.96 -4.09
CA ASN A 497 -39.86 26.63 -5.50
C ASN A 497 -40.96 25.57 -5.65
N ALA A 498 -41.93 25.81 -6.53
CA ALA A 498 -43.02 24.90 -6.87
C ALA A 498 -42.54 23.54 -7.45
N LYS A 499 -41.28 23.44 -7.92
CA LYS A 499 -40.61 22.16 -8.27
C LYS A 499 -39.38 21.94 -7.39
N GLY A 500 -39.59 21.94 -6.09
CA GLY A 500 -38.56 21.79 -5.06
C GLY A 500 -38.15 20.35 -4.74
N PRO A 501 -37.25 20.13 -3.76
CA PRO A 501 -36.84 18.81 -3.30
C PRO A 501 -37.99 17.88 -2.93
N ILE A 502 -39.04 18.40 -2.27
CA ILE A 502 -40.19 17.60 -1.86
C ILE A 502 -40.98 17.11 -3.08
N TYR A 503 -41.16 17.97 -4.09
CA TYR A 503 -41.78 17.57 -5.36
C TYR A 503 -40.99 16.45 -6.04
N THR A 504 -39.66 16.58 -6.16
CA THR A 504 -38.82 15.52 -6.76
C THR A 504 -38.83 14.23 -5.93
N ILE A 505 -38.90 14.30 -4.59
CA ILE A 505 -39.03 13.10 -3.76
C ILE A 505 -40.38 12.42 -4.00
N LEU A 506 -41.47 13.17 -4.13
CA LEU A 506 -42.77 12.62 -4.49
C LEU A 506 -42.76 11.97 -5.87
N GLU A 507 -42.14 12.61 -6.86
CA GLU A 507 -41.93 12.06 -8.20
C GLU A 507 -41.18 10.71 -8.15
N ILE A 508 -40.14 10.59 -7.32
CA ILE A 508 -39.41 9.33 -7.12
C ILE A 508 -40.31 8.26 -6.48
N LEU A 509 -41.06 8.63 -5.45
CA LEU A 509 -41.91 7.71 -4.69
C LEU A 509 -43.10 7.19 -5.50
N LEU A 510 -43.60 7.98 -6.44
CA LEU A 510 -44.72 7.63 -7.32
C LEU A 510 -44.25 7.04 -8.66
N SER A 511 -42.95 6.97 -8.90
CA SER A 511 -42.40 6.37 -10.12
C SER A 511 -42.74 4.89 -10.22
N HIS A 512 -43.14 4.46 -11.42
CA HIS A 512 -43.35 3.04 -11.77
C HIS A 512 -42.15 2.12 -11.45
N GLY A 513 -40.95 2.68 -11.30
CA GLY A 513 -39.78 1.92 -10.87
C GLY A 513 -39.87 1.35 -9.44
N LEU A 514 -40.78 1.84 -8.60
CA LEU A 514 -41.01 1.32 -7.24
C LEU A 514 -42.23 0.40 -7.13
N ASP A 515 -43.03 0.21 -8.18
CA ASP A 515 -44.23 -0.64 -8.14
C ASP A 515 -43.89 -2.07 -7.68
N ASN A 516 -42.77 -2.61 -8.19
CA ASN A 516 -42.25 -3.91 -7.80
C ASN A 516 -41.80 -3.96 -6.33
N PHE A 517 -41.25 -2.88 -5.79
CA PHE A 517 -40.87 -2.80 -4.38
C PHE A 517 -42.12 -2.81 -3.49
N PHE A 518 -43.08 -1.93 -3.79
CA PHE A 518 -44.31 -1.82 -3.00
C PHE A 518 -45.18 -3.07 -3.05
N SER A 519 -45.14 -3.82 -4.16
CA SER A 519 -45.86 -5.09 -4.29
C SER A 519 -45.24 -6.23 -3.48
N ARG A 520 -43.93 -6.16 -3.18
CA ARG A 520 -43.17 -7.22 -2.48
C ARG A 520 -43.06 -7.02 -0.97
N GLU A 521 -43.09 -5.77 -0.51
CA GLU A 521 -42.82 -5.40 0.88
C GLU A 521 -44.11 -5.21 1.69
N ASN A 522 -44.01 -5.28 3.02
CA ASN A 522 -45.19 -5.17 3.89
C ASN A 522 -45.73 -3.73 3.91
N ALA A 523 -47.01 -3.57 3.55
CA ALA A 523 -47.71 -2.28 3.53
C ALA A 523 -47.63 -1.52 4.87
N GLU A 524 -47.71 -2.21 6.02
CA GLU A 524 -47.61 -1.57 7.34
C GLU A 524 -46.19 -1.07 7.64
N GLU A 525 -45.17 -1.78 7.15
CA GLU A 525 -43.77 -1.33 7.27
C GLU A 525 -43.51 -0.10 6.39
N ILE A 526 -44.02 -0.11 5.16
CA ILE A 526 -43.95 1.04 4.24
C ILE A 526 -44.63 2.27 4.86
N LYS A 527 -45.86 2.12 5.37
CA LYS A 527 -46.58 3.21 6.08
C LYS A 527 -45.78 3.75 7.24
N THR A 528 -45.17 2.87 8.05
CA THR A 528 -44.37 3.27 9.20
C THR A 528 -43.16 4.10 8.78
N LYS A 529 -42.45 3.70 7.70
CA LYS A 529 -41.30 4.44 7.16
C LYS A 529 -41.71 5.80 6.57
N LEU A 530 -42.84 5.85 5.86
CA LEU A 530 -43.34 7.09 5.23
C LEU A 530 -43.96 8.08 6.22
N LYS A 531 -44.33 7.66 7.44
CA LYS A 531 -44.90 8.56 8.46
C LYS A 531 -44.06 9.83 8.69
N ARG A 532 -42.73 9.71 8.65
CA ARG A 532 -41.81 10.86 8.79
C ARG A 532 -41.90 11.82 7.62
N LEU A 533 -42.02 11.32 6.40
CA LEU A 533 -42.27 12.13 5.21
C LEU A 533 -43.62 12.85 5.32
N THR A 534 -44.67 12.16 5.75
CA THR A 534 -46.00 12.77 5.93
C THR A 534 -45.94 13.97 6.88
N ASN A 535 -45.22 13.84 8.00
CA ASN A 535 -45.04 14.96 8.93
C ASN A 535 -44.30 16.16 8.31
N VAL A 536 -43.36 15.92 7.38
CA VAL A 536 -42.61 16.97 6.67
C VAL A 536 -43.45 17.64 5.59
N ILE A 537 -44.27 16.87 4.86
CA ILE A 537 -45.20 17.40 3.86
C ILE A 537 -46.29 18.25 4.51
N LEU A 538 -46.78 17.85 5.69
CA LEU A 538 -47.79 18.57 6.47
C LEU A 538 -47.23 19.79 7.22
N ASP A 539 -45.92 20.03 7.18
CA ASP A 539 -45.32 21.24 7.73
C ASP A 539 -45.55 22.39 6.74
N GLU A 540 -46.53 23.26 7.05
CA GLU A 540 -46.88 24.44 6.25
C GLU A 540 -45.72 25.42 6.05
N ALA A 541 -44.66 25.33 6.88
CA ALA A 541 -43.44 26.11 6.69
C ALA A 541 -42.56 25.59 5.54
N LEU A 542 -42.87 24.41 4.99
CA LEU A 542 -42.12 23.72 3.94
C LEU A 542 -42.89 23.55 2.64
N VAL A 543 -44.20 23.30 2.71
CA VAL A 543 -45.06 23.08 1.53
C VAL A 543 -46.41 23.74 1.73
N GLN A 544 -46.94 24.43 0.71
CA GLN A 544 -48.31 24.93 0.76
C GLN A 544 -49.32 23.79 0.44
N PRO A 545 -50.40 23.62 1.20
CA PRO A 545 -51.37 22.52 1.00
C PRO A 545 -51.93 22.40 -0.44
N ASP A 546 -52.15 23.53 -1.10
CA ASP A 546 -52.68 23.58 -2.48
C ASP A 546 -51.68 23.07 -3.54
N GLU A 547 -50.37 23.19 -3.27
CA GLU A 547 -49.31 22.71 -4.17
C GLU A 547 -49.24 21.17 -4.17
N ILE A 548 -49.44 20.52 -3.03
CA ILE A 548 -49.38 19.05 -2.88
C ILE A 548 -50.45 18.39 -3.74
N THR A 549 -51.68 18.88 -3.65
CA THR A 549 -52.82 18.34 -4.43
C THR A 549 -52.55 18.48 -5.92
N THR A 550 -51.99 19.62 -6.34
CA THR A 550 -51.60 19.86 -7.73
C THR A 550 -50.48 18.92 -8.18
N TRP A 551 -49.48 18.65 -7.34
CA TRP A 551 -48.37 17.75 -7.66
C TRP A 551 -48.83 16.30 -7.81
N LEU A 552 -49.67 15.80 -6.89
CA LEU A 552 -50.19 14.44 -6.96
C LEU A 552 -51.03 14.21 -8.23
N LEU A 553 -51.83 15.21 -8.64
CA LEU A 553 -52.62 15.16 -9.87
C LEU A 553 -51.76 15.21 -11.14
N VAL A 554 -50.59 15.85 -11.11
CA VAL A 554 -49.68 15.91 -12.27
C VAL A 554 -48.87 14.62 -12.39
N VAL A 555 -48.47 14.02 -11.28
CA VAL A 555 -47.65 12.79 -11.28
C VAL A 555 -48.47 11.53 -11.57
N GLU A 556 -49.79 11.52 -11.33
CA GLU A 556 -50.69 10.41 -11.73
C GLU A 556 -50.99 10.35 -13.25
N VAL A 557 -50.61 11.37 -14.03
CA VAL A 557 -50.98 11.50 -15.46
C VAL A 557 -49.85 11.11 -16.44
N ASP A 558 -48.61 10.98 -15.96
CA ASP A 558 -47.43 10.46 -16.69
C ASP A 558 -47.06 9.06 -16.19
#